data_AF-A0A2I0WCB3-F1
#
_entry.id   AF-A0A2I0WCB3-F1
#
_cell.length_a   1.000
_cell.length_b   1.000
_cell.length_c   1.000
_cell.angle_alpha   90.00
_cell.angle_beta   90.00
_cell.angle_gamma   90.00
#
_symmetry.space_group_name_H-M   'P 1'
#
loop_
_entity.id
_entity.type
_entity.pdbx_description
1 polymer ?
#
loop_
_entity_poly.entity_id
_entity_poly.type
_entity_poly.pdbx_seq_one_letter_code
_entity_poly.pdbx_strand_id
1 'polypeptide(L)'
;MQYYYITVTYSDFLVIRQTSTMVGRVLTLLKEGICPANILAMTFTTAAASEMRDRIGTVVGKAIAKELAISTFHSFCLQLCRSHAEMLGRTAEFLIYGHGQQRRAIIEALRLTNGEEKKEIEIEACEELNGCDIARSLKANSKKWLKFVIQAKTSGKTPEDLKKMGQRNGAVILEKYNDILRSCNALDYHDFINSSVKLLSDFREVRKECQDTWKAIVVDEFQDTSSMQYFLLRILASHNHVTIVGDEDQVDLFQFNFI
;
A
#
# COMPACT_ATOMS: atom_id res chain seq x y z
N MET A 1 -0.59 4.21 -39.17
CA MET A 1 -1.09 5.16 -38.16
C MET A 1 0.08 5.63 -37.34
N GLN A 2 0.46 6.89 -37.55
CA GLN A 2 1.64 7.52 -36.97
C GLN A 2 1.19 8.14 -35.64
N TYR A 3 1.46 7.47 -34.52
CA TYR A 3 1.13 7.99 -33.20
C TYR A 3 2.29 8.90 -32.76
N TYR A 4 1.95 10.16 -32.50
CA TYR A 4 2.89 11.17 -32.03
C TYR A 4 3.33 10.83 -30.59
N TYR A 5 4.63 10.66 -30.39
CA TYR A 5 5.23 10.54 -29.06
C TYR A 5 5.46 11.95 -28.53
N ILE A 6 4.66 12.38 -27.55
CA ILE A 6 4.99 13.58 -26.80
C ILE A 6 5.93 13.13 -25.68
N THR A 7 7.23 13.41 -25.87
CA THR A 7 8.20 13.38 -24.76
C THR A 7 7.99 14.69 -24.01
N VAL A 8 7.15 14.67 -22.97
CA VAL A 8 7.09 15.79 -22.03
C VAL A 8 8.16 15.54 -20.97
N THR A 9 9.31 16.18 -21.11
CA THR A 9 10.23 16.38 -19.98
C THR A 9 9.64 17.43 -19.05
N TYR A 10 8.83 16.97 -18.10
CA TYR A 10 8.72 17.62 -16.79
C TYR A 10 9.02 16.51 -15.78
N SER A 11 10.29 16.46 -15.39
CA SER A 11 10.91 15.51 -14.44
C SER A 11 9.93 14.80 -13.49
N ASP A 12 9.38 13.64 -13.92
CA ASP A 12 9.10 12.42 -13.12
C ASP A 12 7.88 11.57 -13.57
N PHE A 13 7.05 11.97 -14.55
CA PHE A 13 5.83 11.19 -14.90
C PHE A 13 5.49 11.22 -16.41
N LEU A 14 5.13 10.08 -17.03
CA LEU A 14 4.72 9.96 -18.45
C LEU A 14 3.45 9.10 -18.58
N VAL A 15 2.31 9.75 -18.79
CA VAL A 15 0.94 9.17 -18.81
C VAL A 15 0.59 8.60 -20.21
N ILE A 16 0.00 7.39 -20.32
CA ILE A 16 -0.35 6.71 -21.59
C ILE A 16 -1.65 5.90 -21.45
N ARG A 17 -2.53 5.99 -22.47
CA ARG A 17 -3.86 5.36 -22.56
C ARG A 17 -3.84 3.83 -22.76
N GLN A 18 -4.45 3.08 -21.84
CA GLN A 18 -4.94 1.69 -21.96
C GLN A 18 -3.91 0.54 -21.82
N THR A 19 -4.30 -0.60 -21.22
CA THR A 19 -3.45 -1.78 -20.88
C THR A 19 -2.63 -2.37 -22.05
N SER A 20 -3.06 -2.16 -23.30
CA SER A 20 -2.28 -2.49 -24.51
C SER A 20 -1.01 -1.66 -24.66
N THR A 21 -0.97 -0.47 -24.07
CA THR A 21 0.20 0.41 -24.02
C THR A 21 1.14 0.09 -22.87
N MET A 22 0.70 -0.58 -21.80
CA MET A 22 1.57 -0.99 -20.69
C MET A 22 2.53 -2.10 -21.11
N VAL A 23 2.01 -3.13 -21.76
CA VAL A 23 2.83 -4.15 -22.45
C VAL A 23 3.73 -3.46 -23.46
N GLY A 24 3.20 -2.55 -24.27
CA GLY A 24 3.97 -1.77 -25.24
C GLY A 24 5.13 -1.00 -24.61
N ARG A 25 4.92 -0.37 -23.45
CA ARG A 25 5.95 0.41 -22.74
C ARG A 25 7.06 -0.49 -22.23
N VAL A 26 6.72 -1.62 -21.61
CA VAL A 26 7.74 -2.60 -21.18
C VAL A 26 8.55 -3.09 -22.38
N LEU A 27 7.90 -3.40 -23.51
CA LEU A 27 8.59 -3.80 -24.74
C LEU A 27 9.50 -2.70 -25.30
N THR A 28 9.10 -1.43 -25.21
CA THR A 28 9.94 -0.29 -25.61
C THR A 28 11.17 -0.17 -24.70
N LEU A 29 11.02 -0.27 -23.39
CA LEU A 29 12.13 -0.24 -22.43
C LEU A 29 13.14 -1.37 -22.69
N LEU A 30 12.65 -2.56 -23.01
CA LEU A 30 13.49 -3.69 -23.41
C LEU A 30 14.25 -3.41 -24.72
N LYS A 31 13.60 -2.79 -25.71
CA LYS A 31 14.24 -2.38 -26.98
C LYS A 31 15.28 -1.27 -26.78
N GLU A 32 15.06 -0.38 -25.81
CA GLU A 32 16.02 0.65 -25.40
C GLU A 32 17.23 0.07 -24.65
N GLY A 33 17.25 -1.24 -24.38
CA GLY A 33 18.38 -1.97 -23.80
C GLY A 33 18.37 -2.06 -22.27
N ILE A 34 17.27 -1.70 -21.62
CA ILE A 34 17.14 -1.89 -20.17
C ILE A 34 17.05 -3.40 -19.87
N CYS A 35 17.88 -3.86 -18.93
CA CYS A 35 17.88 -5.26 -18.49
C CYS A 35 16.50 -5.63 -17.90
N PRO A 36 15.89 -6.78 -18.26
CA PRO A 36 14.59 -7.18 -17.74
C PRO A 36 14.50 -7.20 -16.21
N ALA A 37 15.57 -7.65 -15.53
CA ALA A 37 15.65 -7.69 -14.08
C ALA A 37 15.60 -6.30 -13.41
N ASN A 38 15.82 -5.23 -14.17
CA ASN A 38 15.79 -3.85 -13.71
C ASN A 38 14.46 -3.13 -14.05
N ILE A 39 13.48 -3.84 -14.59
CA ILE A 39 12.14 -3.31 -14.90
C ILE A 39 11.12 -3.87 -13.91
N LEU A 40 10.46 -2.97 -13.18
CA LEU A 40 9.35 -3.27 -12.30
C LEU A 40 8.03 -2.87 -12.96
N ALA A 41 7.12 -3.81 -13.14
CA ALA A 41 5.75 -3.53 -13.58
C ALA A 41 4.77 -3.84 -12.44
N MET A 42 3.99 -2.84 -12.03
CA MET A 42 3.01 -2.91 -10.95
C MET A 42 1.59 -2.85 -11.48
N THR A 43 0.73 -3.75 -11.01
CA THR A 43 -0.71 -3.77 -11.34
C THR A 43 -1.58 -3.78 -10.06
N PHE A 44 -2.90 -3.65 -10.22
CA PHE A 44 -3.84 -3.72 -9.08
C PHE A 44 -4.30 -5.14 -8.77
N THR A 45 -4.36 -6.02 -9.77
CA THR A 45 -4.84 -7.40 -9.61
C THR A 45 -3.80 -8.43 -10.04
N THR A 46 -3.82 -9.59 -9.38
CA THR A 46 -2.98 -10.73 -9.75
C THR A 46 -3.31 -11.24 -11.15
N ALA A 47 -4.58 -11.14 -11.58
CA ALA A 47 -5.02 -11.47 -12.93
C ALA A 47 -4.34 -10.55 -13.97
N ALA A 48 -4.36 -9.23 -13.76
CA ALA A 48 -3.69 -8.27 -14.63
C ALA A 48 -2.17 -8.49 -14.69
N ALA A 49 -1.54 -8.79 -13.54
CA ALA A 49 -0.11 -9.13 -13.51
C ALA A 49 0.21 -10.40 -14.32
N SER A 50 -0.66 -11.42 -14.26
CA SER A 50 -0.51 -12.66 -15.04
C SER A 50 -0.70 -12.40 -16.52
N GLU A 51 -1.79 -11.70 -16.89
CA GLU A 51 -2.10 -11.37 -18.28
C GLU A 51 -0.98 -10.55 -18.92
N MET A 52 -0.48 -9.52 -18.22
CA MET A 52 0.62 -8.69 -18.69
C MET A 52 1.88 -9.53 -18.94
N ARG A 53 2.21 -10.45 -18.03
CA ARG A 53 3.34 -11.37 -18.18
C ARG A 53 3.19 -12.27 -19.41
N ASP A 54 2.02 -12.86 -19.61
CA ASP A 54 1.75 -13.75 -20.74
C ASP A 54 1.83 -13.01 -22.09
N ARG A 55 1.30 -11.78 -22.12
CA ARG A 55 1.34 -10.92 -23.31
C ARG A 55 2.76 -10.50 -23.67
N ILE A 56 3.56 -10.08 -22.68
CA ILE A 56 4.98 -9.77 -22.90
C ILE A 56 5.73 -11.03 -23.35
N GLY A 57 5.51 -12.15 -22.68
CA GLY A 57 6.15 -13.44 -23.01
C GLY A 57 5.81 -13.97 -24.40
N THR A 58 4.66 -13.60 -24.97
CA THR A 58 4.29 -13.91 -26.36
C THR A 58 5.16 -13.15 -27.36
N VAL A 59 5.67 -11.97 -26.99
CA VAL A 59 6.46 -11.10 -27.89
C VAL A 59 7.97 -11.31 -27.72
N VAL A 60 8.47 -11.40 -26.48
CA VAL A 60 9.92 -11.51 -26.20
C VAL A 60 10.36 -12.88 -25.71
N GLY A 61 9.43 -13.83 -25.57
CA GLY A 61 9.68 -15.17 -25.06
C GLY A 61 9.51 -15.29 -23.54
N LYS A 62 9.12 -16.48 -23.09
CA LYS A 62 8.79 -16.77 -21.68
C LYS A 62 9.98 -16.65 -20.73
N ALA A 63 11.21 -16.82 -21.21
CA ALA A 63 12.41 -16.68 -20.39
C ALA A 63 12.61 -15.22 -19.94
N ILE A 64 12.63 -14.29 -20.91
CA ILE A 64 12.75 -12.85 -20.66
C ILE A 64 11.58 -12.34 -19.81
N ALA A 65 10.34 -12.79 -20.10
CA ALA A 65 9.18 -12.37 -19.33
C ALA A 65 9.18 -12.83 -17.86
N LYS A 66 9.92 -13.91 -17.53
CA LYS A 66 10.10 -14.37 -16.15
C LYS A 66 11.12 -13.54 -15.36
N GLU A 67 12.08 -12.92 -16.06
CA GLU A 67 13.07 -12.04 -15.43
C GLU A 67 12.48 -10.68 -15.04
N LEU A 68 11.41 -10.24 -15.72
CA LEU A 68 10.68 -9.02 -15.36
C LEU A 68 10.00 -9.16 -13.99
N ALA A 69 10.14 -8.14 -13.16
CA ALA A 69 9.40 -8.03 -11.91
C ALA A 69 7.98 -7.53 -12.17
N ILE A 70 7.05 -8.42 -12.52
CA ILE A 70 5.62 -8.10 -12.73
C ILE A 70 4.83 -8.55 -11.51
N SER A 71 4.24 -7.61 -10.77
CA SER A 71 3.55 -7.90 -9.50
C SER A 71 2.42 -6.92 -9.22
N THR A 72 1.61 -7.18 -8.20
CA THR A 72 0.73 -6.13 -7.65
C THR A 72 1.51 -5.26 -6.67
N PHE A 73 0.99 -4.07 -6.35
CA PHE A 73 1.53 -3.23 -5.26
C PHE A 73 1.72 -4.02 -3.96
N HIS A 74 0.70 -4.77 -3.57
CA HIS A 74 0.71 -5.57 -2.34
C HIS A 74 1.76 -6.67 -2.39
N SER A 75 1.90 -7.37 -3.51
CA SER A 75 2.90 -8.43 -3.66
C SER A 75 4.32 -7.87 -3.59
N PHE A 76 4.60 -6.75 -4.26
CA PHE A 76 5.89 -6.07 -4.17
C PHE A 76 6.19 -5.62 -2.73
N CYS A 77 5.25 -4.90 -2.10
CA CYS A 77 5.43 -4.38 -0.75
C CYS A 77 5.58 -5.50 0.28
N LEU A 78 4.86 -6.61 0.12
CA LEU A 78 5.00 -7.79 0.97
C LEU A 78 6.42 -8.37 0.88
N GLN A 79 6.97 -8.52 -0.33
CA GLN A 79 8.34 -9.00 -0.52
C GLN A 79 9.34 -8.06 0.13
N LEU A 80 9.21 -6.75 -0.08
CA LEU A 80 10.08 -5.74 0.53
C LEU A 80 10.01 -5.80 2.08
N CYS A 81 8.80 -5.88 2.65
CA CYS A 81 8.61 -6.00 4.09
C CYS A 81 9.23 -7.28 4.65
N ARG A 82 9.20 -8.40 3.91
CA ARG A 82 9.83 -9.66 4.33
C ARG A 82 11.34 -9.58 4.29
N SER A 83 11.91 -9.02 3.23
CA SER A 83 13.36 -8.86 3.07
C SER A 83 13.99 -7.98 4.15
N HIS A 84 13.23 -7.01 4.67
CA HIS A 84 13.70 -6.07 5.70
C HIS A 84 12.85 -6.10 6.99
N ALA A 85 12.32 -7.27 7.34
CA ALA A 85 11.40 -7.41 8.47
C ALA A 85 12.01 -6.95 9.81
N GLU A 86 13.30 -7.23 10.02
CA GLU A 86 14.01 -6.84 11.25
C GLU A 86 14.04 -5.31 11.45
N MET A 87 14.21 -4.54 10.37
CA MET A 87 14.17 -3.07 10.40
C MET A 87 12.78 -2.52 10.76
N LEU A 88 11.73 -3.32 10.55
CA LEU A 88 10.36 -3.03 10.98
C LEU A 88 10.07 -3.48 12.42
N GLY A 89 11.04 -4.09 13.11
CA GLY A 89 10.81 -4.74 14.40
C GLY A 89 9.89 -5.95 14.30
N ARG A 90 9.96 -6.66 13.18
CA ARG A 90 9.16 -7.86 12.86
C ARG A 90 10.07 -9.03 12.53
N THR A 91 9.51 -10.24 12.51
CA THR A 91 10.16 -11.38 11.86
C THR A 91 9.58 -11.57 10.46
N ALA A 92 10.35 -12.14 9.53
CA ALA A 92 9.91 -12.32 8.13
C ALA A 92 8.67 -13.23 7.97
N GLU A 93 8.42 -14.11 8.93
CA GLU A 93 7.27 -15.02 8.97
C GLU A 93 6.02 -14.40 9.63
N PHE A 94 5.84 -13.08 9.49
CA PHE A 94 4.66 -12.41 10.03
C PHE A 94 3.35 -12.93 9.41
N LEU A 95 2.29 -12.95 10.23
CA LEU A 95 0.95 -13.34 9.79
C LEU A 95 0.34 -12.26 8.90
N ILE A 96 -0.35 -12.69 7.84
CA ILE A 96 -1.11 -11.78 6.98
C ILE A 96 -2.55 -11.73 7.46
N TYR A 97 -2.99 -10.56 7.92
CA TYR A 97 -4.37 -10.37 8.38
C TYR A 97 -5.30 -10.03 7.22
N GLY A 98 -6.10 -11.01 6.80
CA GLY A 98 -7.20 -10.81 5.87
C GLY A 98 -8.41 -10.12 6.51
N HIS A 99 -9.40 -9.72 5.70
CA HIS A 99 -10.56 -8.93 6.15
C HIS A 99 -11.26 -9.49 7.41
N GLY A 100 -11.40 -10.82 7.51
CA GLY A 100 -12.00 -11.46 8.68
C GLY A 100 -11.17 -11.32 9.97
N GLN A 101 -9.83 -11.42 9.86
CA GLN A 101 -8.91 -11.22 10.98
C GLN A 101 -8.85 -9.74 11.39
N GLN A 102 -8.76 -8.83 10.41
CA GLN A 102 -8.80 -7.39 10.66
C GLN A 102 -10.07 -7.00 11.43
N ARG A 103 -11.24 -7.50 11.02
CA ARG A 103 -12.50 -7.24 11.74
C ARG A 103 -12.46 -7.75 13.18
N ARG A 104 -11.83 -8.90 13.46
CA ARG A 104 -11.67 -9.40 14.83
C ARG A 104 -10.74 -8.52 15.66
N ALA A 105 -9.63 -8.07 15.08
CA ALA A 105 -8.73 -7.12 15.73
C ALA A 105 -9.43 -5.78 16.04
N ILE A 106 -10.31 -5.29 15.17
CA ILE A 106 -11.14 -4.10 15.46
C ILE A 106 -12.10 -4.34 16.61
N ILE A 107 -12.78 -5.50 16.65
CA ILE A 107 -13.67 -5.84 17.78
C ILE A 107 -12.88 -5.86 19.09
N GLU A 108 -11.67 -6.42 19.08
CA GLU A 108 -10.81 -6.46 20.24
C GLU A 108 -10.30 -5.07 20.65
N ALA A 109 -9.90 -4.23 19.68
CA ALA A 109 -9.54 -2.83 19.94
C ALA A 109 -10.67 -2.07 20.64
N LEU A 110 -11.91 -2.21 20.17
CA LEU A 110 -13.09 -1.61 20.79
C LEU A 110 -13.35 -2.14 22.21
N ARG A 111 -13.12 -3.43 22.44
CA ARG A 111 -13.26 -4.04 23.77
C ARG A 111 -12.24 -3.45 24.76
N LEU A 112 -11.00 -3.27 24.32
CA LEU A 112 -9.94 -2.68 25.14
C LEU A 112 -10.22 -1.20 25.46
N THR A 113 -10.68 -0.41 24.47
CA THR A 113 -11.06 0.99 24.71
C THR A 113 -12.20 1.12 25.71
N ASN A 114 -13.29 0.35 25.53
CA ASN A 114 -14.43 0.40 26.46
C ASN A 114 -14.07 -0.13 27.85
N GLY A 115 -13.15 -1.09 27.95
CA GLY A 115 -12.69 -1.64 29.22
C GLY A 115 -11.80 -0.66 30.00
N GLU A 116 -11.04 0.18 29.31
CA GLU A 116 -10.25 1.27 29.91
C GLU A 116 -11.17 2.38 30.44
N GLU A 117 -12.17 2.80 29.64
CA GLU A 117 -13.19 3.77 30.09
C GLU A 117 -13.98 3.25 31.30
N LYS A 118 -14.36 1.98 31.31
CA LYS A 118 -15.04 1.37 32.46
C LYS A 118 -14.15 1.28 33.69
N LYS A 119 -12.84 1.03 33.57
CA LYS A 119 -11.94 1.04 34.73
C LYS A 119 -11.76 2.44 35.32
N GLU A 120 -11.77 3.47 34.48
CA GLU A 120 -11.78 4.87 34.95
C GLU A 120 -13.10 5.22 35.66
N ILE A 121 -14.23 4.71 35.15
CA ILE A 121 -15.57 4.96 35.72
C ILE A 121 -15.89 4.05 36.93
N GLU A 122 -15.42 2.81 36.99
CA GLU A 122 -15.61 1.86 38.11
C GLU A 122 -14.84 2.27 39.36
N ILE A 123 -13.85 3.17 39.24
CA ILE A 123 -13.26 3.88 40.37
C ILE A 123 -14.26 4.89 40.98
N GLU A 124 -15.35 5.24 40.26
CA GLU A 124 -16.37 6.20 40.70
C GLU A 124 -17.82 5.66 40.78
N ALA A 125 -18.22 4.55 40.11
CA ALA A 125 -19.54 3.93 40.28
C ALA A 125 -19.64 2.49 39.73
N CYS A 126 -20.31 1.60 40.47
CA CYS A 126 -20.63 0.23 40.06
C CYS A 126 -22.04 0.13 39.46
N GLU A 127 -22.18 -0.14 38.17
CA GLU A 127 -23.43 -0.73 37.61
C GLU A 127 -23.14 -1.70 36.45
N GLU A 128 -23.67 -2.92 36.59
CA GLU A 128 -23.54 -4.02 35.65
C GLU A 128 -24.39 -3.81 34.39
N LEU A 129 -23.73 -3.70 33.23
CA LEU A 129 -24.41 -3.72 31.92
C LEU A 129 -24.36 -5.12 31.31
N ASN A 130 -25.54 -5.64 30.91
CA ASN A 130 -25.76 -6.94 30.27
C ASN A 130 -24.82 -7.20 29.07
N GLY A 131 -24.00 -8.26 29.15
CA GLY A 131 -22.96 -8.57 28.14
C GLY A 131 -23.46 -8.91 26.73
N CYS A 132 -24.73 -9.31 26.57
CA CYS A 132 -25.31 -9.71 25.27
C CYS A 132 -25.52 -8.52 24.31
N ASP A 133 -25.92 -7.36 24.84
CA ASP A 133 -26.16 -6.17 24.02
C ASP A 133 -24.87 -5.46 23.64
N ILE A 134 -23.86 -5.51 24.51
CA ILE A 134 -22.50 -5.01 24.25
C ILE A 134 -21.87 -5.78 23.08
N ALA A 135 -21.94 -7.11 23.08
CA ALA A 135 -21.38 -7.94 22.01
C ALA A 135 -22.03 -7.67 20.64
N ARG A 136 -23.35 -7.39 20.62
CA ARG A 136 -24.09 -7.06 19.40
C ARG A 136 -23.72 -5.67 18.88
N SER A 137 -23.60 -4.68 19.77
CA SER A 137 -23.17 -3.32 19.46
C SER A 137 -21.73 -3.27 18.90
N LEU A 138 -20.79 -3.99 19.53
CA LEU A 138 -19.41 -4.10 19.05
C LEU A 138 -19.32 -4.69 17.64
N LYS A 139 -20.09 -5.75 17.36
CA LYS A 139 -20.14 -6.34 16.01
C LYS A 139 -20.69 -5.39 14.96
N ALA A 140 -21.69 -4.58 15.29
CA ALA A 140 -22.24 -3.56 14.38
C ALA A 140 -21.20 -2.45 14.11
N ASN A 141 -20.60 -1.91 15.17
CA ASN A 141 -19.62 -0.83 15.09
C ASN A 141 -18.30 -1.25 14.43
N SER A 142 -17.93 -2.54 14.51
CA SER A 142 -16.69 -3.06 13.91
C SER A 142 -16.57 -2.77 12.41
N LYS A 143 -17.68 -2.78 11.65
CA LYS A 143 -17.63 -2.50 10.21
C LYS A 143 -17.30 -1.03 9.94
N LYS A 144 -17.87 -0.11 10.74
CA LYS A 144 -17.62 1.33 10.65
C LYS A 144 -16.15 1.63 10.98
N TRP A 145 -15.66 1.07 12.08
CA TRP A 145 -14.28 1.29 12.52
C TRP A 145 -13.24 0.61 11.63
N LEU A 146 -13.55 -0.55 11.06
CA LEU A 146 -12.67 -1.17 10.06
C LEU A 146 -12.52 -0.27 8.83
N LYS A 147 -13.63 0.30 8.31
CA LYS A 147 -13.57 1.26 7.20
C LYS A 147 -12.74 2.50 7.57
N PHE A 148 -12.92 3.02 8.79
CA PHE A 148 -12.15 4.15 9.29
C PHE A 148 -10.64 3.85 9.33
N VAL A 149 -10.25 2.70 9.90
CA VAL A 149 -8.85 2.28 9.98
C VAL A 149 -8.24 2.09 8.59
N ILE A 150 -8.97 1.45 7.67
CA ILE A 150 -8.56 1.31 6.28
C ILE A 150 -8.30 2.70 5.67
N GLN A 151 -9.25 3.62 5.79
CA GLN A 151 -9.11 4.98 5.27
C GLN A 151 -7.94 5.75 5.89
N ALA A 152 -7.74 5.62 7.20
CA ALA A 152 -6.60 6.25 7.87
C ALA A 152 -5.28 5.70 7.32
N LYS A 153 -5.16 4.37 7.17
CA LYS A 153 -3.97 3.72 6.65
C LYS A 153 -3.72 4.04 5.18
N THR A 154 -4.73 4.06 4.31
CA THR A 154 -4.56 4.39 2.88
C THR A 154 -4.14 5.84 2.65
N SER A 155 -4.51 6.74 3.56
CA SER A 155 -4.06 8.14 3.57
C SER A 155 -2.77 8.38 4.37
N GLY A 156 -2.15 7.34 4.94
CA GLY A 156 -0.90 7.47 5.70
C GLY A 156 -1.03 8.14 7.07
N LYS A 157 -2.25 8.28 7.60
CA LYS A 157 -2.51 8.98 8.87
C LYS A 157 -2.05 8.15 10.05
N THR A 158 -1.22 8.75 10.90
CA THR A 158 -0.81 8.17 12.18
C THR A 158 -1.84 8.46 13.28
N PRO A 159 -1.82 7.72 14.41
CA PRO A 159 -2.62 8.08 15.59
C PRO A 159 -2.38 9.54 16.04
N GLU A 160 -1.15 10.04 15.95
CA GLU A 160 -0.79 11.42 16.26
C GLU A 160 -1.48 12.42 15.34
N ASP A 161 -1.52 12.14 14.03
CA ASP A 161 -2.22 12.99 13.07
C ASP A 161 -3.73 13.02 13.33
N LEU A 162 -4.31 11.86 13.63
CA LEU A 162 -5.72 11.76 14.01
C LEU A 162 -6.04 12.56 15.28
N LYS A 163 -5.14 12.54 16.29
CA LYS A 163 -5.25 13.37 17.51
C LYS A 163 -5.24 14.86 17.16
N LYS A 164 -4.32 15.31 16.29
CA LYS A 164 -4.22 16.71 15.82
C LYS A 164 -5.47 17.17 15.06
N MET A 165 -6.10 16.28 14.29
CA MET A 165 -7.35 16.55 13.57
C MET A 165 -8.61 16.48 14.46
N GLY A 166 -8.46 16.31 15.78
CA GLY A 166 -9.58 16.21 16.72
C GLY A 166 -10.29 14.85 16.74
N GLN A 167 -9.78 13.86 16.00
CA GLN A 167 -10.38 12.52 15.89
C GLN A 167 -9.85 11.57 16.98
N ARG A 168 -10.00 11.95 18.25
CA ARG A 168 -9.41 11.24 19.41
C ARG A 168 -9.78 9.76 19.45
N ASN A 169 -11.05 9.42 19.34
CA ASN A 169 -11.50 8.02 19.38
C ASN A 169 -10.92 7.20 18.21
N GLY A 170 -10.82 7.81 17.03
CA GLY A 170 -10.21 7.18 15.87
C GLY A 170 -8.72 6.93 16.05
N ALA A 171 -8.01 7.86 16.67
CA ALA A 171 -6.60 7.68 17.02
C ALA A 171 -6.40 6.51 17.99
N VAL A 172 -7.17 6.46 19.07
CA VAL A 172 -7.09 5.39 20.07
C VAL A 172 -7.40 4.03 19.43
N ILE A 173 -8.44 3.93 18.60
CA ILE A 173 -8.80 2.67 17.96
C ILE A 173 -7.72 2.23 16.96
N LEU A 174 -7.16 3.15 16.17
CA LEU A 174 -6.06 2.85 15.25
C LEU A 174 -4.82 2.37 16.01
N GLU A 175 -4.48 3.04 17.12
CA GLU A 175 -3.36 2.69 18.00
C GLU A 175 -3.52 1.27 18.56
N LYS A 176 -4.64 0.98 19.23
CA LYS A 176 -4.92 -0.36 19.77
C LYS A 176 -4.97 -1.43 18.68
N TYR A 177 -5.54 -1.13 17.51
CA TYR A 177 -5.55 -2.04 16.38
C TYR A 177 -4.12 -2.39 15.92
N ASN A 178 -3.26 -1.38 15.75
CA ASN A 178 -1.87 -1.58 15.37
C ASN A 178 -1.09 -2.36 16.45
N ASP A 179 -1.37 -2.12 17.73
CA ASP A 179 -0.76 -2.87 18.84
C ASP A 179 -1.14 -4.35 18.84
N ILE A 180 -2.41 -4.67 18.56
CA ILE A 180 -2.88 -6.05 18.41
C ILE A 180 -2.17 -6.73 17.24
N LEU A 181 -2.06 -6.07 16.09
CA LEU A 181 -1.31 -6.60 14.96
C LEU A 181 0.17 -6.77 15.31
N ARG A 182 0.77 -5.87 16.09
CA ARG A 182 2.16 -5.99 16.54
C ARG A 182 2.37 -7.18 17.45
N SER A 183 1.52 -7.36 18.45
CA SER A 183 1.63 -8.47 19.42
C SER A 183 1.44 -9.84 18.78
N CYS A 184 0.66 -9.93 17.71
CA CYS A 184 0.50 -11.16 16.92
C CYS A 184 1.59 -11.36 15.86
N ASN A 185 2.61 -10.50 15.79
CA ASN A 185 3.54 -10.44 14.66
C ASN A 185 2.80 -10.51 13.31
N ALA A 186 1.77 -9.68 13.15
CA ALA A 186 0.91 -9.63 11.99
C ALA A 186 0.94 -8.26 11.28
N LEU A 187 0.71 -8.29 9.98
CA LEU A 187 0.52 -7.11 9.13
C LEU A 187 -0.72 -7.34 8.23
N ASP A 188 -1.47 -6.28 7.97
CA ASP A 188 -2.53 -6.30 6.95
C ASP A 188 -2.06 -5.76 5.60
N TYR A 189 -2.94 -5.79 4.59
CA TYR A 189 -2.62 -5.34 3.23
C TYR A 189 -2.19 -3.87 3.17
N HIS A 190 -2.77 -3.00 4.00
CA HIS A 190 -2.42 -1.59 4.03
C HIS A 190 -1.08 -1.37 4.76
N ASP A 191 -0.78 -2.22 5.76
CA ASP A 191 0.52 -2.20 6.42
C ASP A 191 1.67 -2.55 5.49
N PHE A 192 1.48 -3.41 4.48
CA PHE A 192 2.56 -3.68 3.52
C PHE A 192 3.02 -2.40 2.84
N ILE A 193 2.07 -1.59 2.36
CA ILE A 193 2.35 -0.33 1.67
C ILE A 193 2.95 0.67 2.65
N ASN A 194 2.32 0.87 3.81
CA ASN A 194 2.79 1.84 4.81
C ASN A 194 4.17 1.49 5.37
N SER A 195 4.43 0.20 5.61
CA SER A 195 5.73 -0.28 6.09
C SER A 195 6.79 -0.19 5.00
N SER A 196 6.44 -0.41 3.74
CA SER A 196 7.35 -0.20 2.60
C SER A 196 7.71 1.28 2.43
N VAL A 197 6.73 2.17 2.53
CA VAL A 197 6.95 3.61 2.59
C VAL A 197 7.91 3.97 3.73
N LYS A 198 7.65 3.44 4.93
CA LYS A 198 8.50 3.67 6.10
C LYS A 198 9.92 3.16 5.86
N LEU A 199 10.08 1.95 5.34
CA LEU A 199 11.39 1.37 5.00
C LEU A 199 12.19 2.28 4.08
N LEU A 200 11.56 2.72 2.98
CA LEU A 200 12.24 3.57 2.01
C LEU A 200 12.50 5.00 2.54
N SER A 201 11.62 5.52 3.39
CA SER A 201 11.77 6.86 3.97
C SER A 201 12.85 6.91 5.06
N ASP A 202 12.81 5.96 5.99
CA ASP A 202 13.62 5.98 7.20
C ASP A 202 15.00 5.31 7.00
N PHE A 203 15.10 4.32 6.10
CA PHE A 203 16.31 3.54 5.88
C PHE A 203 16.89 3.80 4.49
N ARG A 204 17.96 4.60 4.44
CA ARG A 204 18.58 5.04 3.19
C ARG A 204 19.16 3.87 2.40
N GLU A 205 19.66 2.84 3.07
CA GLU A 205 20.19 1.62 2.49
C GLU A 205 19.15 0.87 1.66
N VAL A 206 17.94 0.68 2.19
CA VAL A 206 16.83 0.00 1.51
C VAL A 206 16.36 0.80 0.30
N ARG A 207 16.26 2.12 0.46
CA ARG A 207 15.95 3.03 -0.64
C ARG A 207 16.97 2.92 -1.76
N LYS A 208 18.25 3.01 -1.42
CA LYS A 208 19.34 2.95 -2.40
C LYS A 208 19.36 1.61 -3.11
N GLU A 209 19.19 0.49 -2.39
CA GLU A 209 19.07 -0.84 -2.99
C GLU A 209 17.95 -0.87 -4.04
N CYS A 210 16.74 -0.45 -3.68
CA CYS A 210 15.62 -0.41 -4.61
C CYS A 210 15.89 0.48 -5.84
N GLN A 211 16.48 1.66 -5.63
CA GLN A 211 16.79 2.62 -6.68
C GLN A 211 17.94 2.15 -7.60
N ASP A 212 18.89 1.40 -7.04
CA ASP A 212 19.97 0.79 -7.80
C ASP A 212 19.45 -0.40 -8.63
N THR A 213 18.48 -1.16 -8.13
CA THR A 213 17.82 -2.25 -8.86
C THR A 213 16.90 -1.73 -9.97
N TRP A 214 15.91 -0.90 -9.63
CA TRP A 214 14.85 -0.54 -10.56
C TRP A 214 15.24 0.65 -11.42
N LYS A 215 15.51 0.41 -12.70
CA LYS A 215 15.81 1.46 -13.67
C LYS A 215 14.57 1.97 -14.38
N ALA A 216 13.51 1.18 -14.44
CA ALA A 216 12.20 1.62 -14.89
C ALA A 216 11.11 0.99 -14.04
N ILE A 217 10.11 1.79 -13.65
CA ILE A 217 8.91 1.34 -12.94
C ILE A 217 7.72 1.73 -13.79
N VAL A 218 6.87 0.76 -14.10
CA VAL A 218 5.72 0.88 -14.98
C VAL A 218 4.49 0.52 -14.13
N VAL A 219 3.49 1.40 -14.06
CA VAL A 219 2.33 1.23 -13.16
C VAL A 219 1.05 1.20 -13.97
N ASP A 220 0.24 0.16 -13.81
CA ASP A 220 -1.07 0.04 -14.46
C ASP A 220 -2.17 0.67 -13.59
N GLU A 221 -3.23 1.19 -14.21
CA GLU A 221 -4.38 1.82 -13.54
C GLU A 221 -3.98 2.88 -12.49
N PHE A 222 -3.03 3.76 -12.82
CA PHE A 222 -2.47 4.73 -11.88
C PHE A 222 -3.51 5.62 -11.19
N GLN A 223 -4.64 5.89 -11.84
CA GLN A 223 -5.75 6.65 -11.28
C GLN A 223 -6.37 6.00 -10.04
N ASP A 224 -6.24 4.68 -9.88
CA ASP A 224 -6.75 3.95 -8.70
C ASP A 224 -5.76 3.96 -7.52
N THR A 225 -4.63 4.68 -7.64
CA THR A 225 -3.60 4.71 -6.58
C THR A 225 -4.04 5.53 -5.36
N SER A 226 -3.92 4.92 -4.19
CA SER A 226 -4.06 5.63 -2.90
C SER A 226 -2.87 6.56 -2.64
N SER A 227 -3.03 7.50 -1.71
CA SER A 227 -1.97 8.45 -1.30
C SER A 227 -0.67 7.74 -0.90
N MET A 228 -0.76 6.62 -0.18
CA MET A 228 0.42 5.87 0.24
C MET A 228 1.07 5.07 -0.91
N GLN A 229 0.29 4.58 -1.88
CA GLN A 229 0.87 3.98 -3.10
C GLN A 229 1.57 5.05 -3.95
N TYR A 230 0.97 6.23 -4.09
CA TYR A 230 1.59 7.36 -4.76
C TYR A 230 2.91 7.76 -4.08
N PHE A 231 2.90 7.89 -2.74
CA PHE A 231 4.10 8.25 -2.00
C PHE A 231 5.20 7.18 -2.09
N LEU A 232 4.83 5.90 -2.06
CA LEU A 232 5.75 4.79 -2.35
C LEU A 232 6.43 4.97 -3.71
N LEU A 233 5.63 5.19 -4.76
CA LEU A 233 6.14 5.39 -6.12
C LEU A 233 7.02 6.62 -6.21
N ARG A 234 6.68 7.72 -5.54
CA ARG A 234 7.49 8.94 -5.49
C ARG A 234 8.87 8.70 -4.89
N ILE A 235 8.97 7.92 -3.81
CA ILE A 235 10.28 7.62 -3.21
C ILE A 235 11.11 6.75 -4.15
N LEU A 236 10.50 5.70 -4.72
CA LEU A 236 11.16 4.82 -5.67
C LEU A 236 11.59 5.58 -6.94
N ALA A 237 10.77 6.51 -7.41
CA ALA A 237 10.99 7.32 -8.61
C ALA A 237 11.88 8.56 -8.40
N SER A 238 12.35 8.84 -7.18
CA SER A 238 13.12 10.06 -6.90
C SER A 238 14.50 10.13 -7.60
N HIS A 239 14.87 9.13 -8.41
CA HIS A 239 15.93 9.25 -9.40
C HIS A 239 15.37 9.32 -10.83
N ASN A 240 16.02 10.12 -11.69
CA ASN A 240 15.61 10.56 -13.04
C ASN A 240 15.43 9.47 -14.13
N HIS A 241 15.02 8.24 -13.80
CA HIS A 241 14.89 7.13 -14.74
C HIS A 241 13.52 6.45 -14.71
N VAL A 242 12.60 6.88 -13.85
CA VAL A 242 11.33 6.17 -13.66
C VAL A 242 10.21 6.78 -14.51
N THR A 243 9.63 5.98 -15.39
CA THR A 243 8.49 6.35 -16.23
C THR A 243 7.19 5.82 -15.63
N ILE A 244 6.50 6.62 -14.83
CA ILE A 244 5.17 6.25 -14.32
C ILE A 244 4.12 6.57 -15.38
N VAL A 245 3.36 5.56 -15.77
CA VAL A 245 2.31 5.61 -16.79
C VAL A 245 0.94 5.54 -16.11
N GLY A 246 -0.02 6.36 -16.55
CA GLY A 246 -1.41 6.40 -16.05
C GLY A 246 -2.37 6.82 -17.16
N ASP A 247 -3.69 6.73 -16.96
CA ASP A 247 -4.71 7.29 -17.88
C ASP A 247 -5.05 8.73 -17.48
N GLU A 248 -5.19 9.65 -18.44
CA GLU A 248 -5.30 11.10 -18.21
C GLU A 248 -6.75 11.57 -18.00
N ASP A 249 -7.75 10.80 -18.42
CA ASP A 249 -9.14 11.28 -18.49
C ASP A 249 -9.84 11.40 -17.11
N GLN A 250 -9.21 10.98 -16.00
CA GLN A 250 -9.83 11.02 -14.65
C GLN A 250 -8.89 11.37 -13.49
N VAL A 251 -7.64 11.79 -13.74
CA VAL A 251 -6.75 12.20 -12.65
C VAL A 251 -7.02 13.65 -12.28
N ASP A 252 -7.81 13.86 -11.25
CA ASP A 252 -7.88 15.14 -10.57
C ASP A 252 -6.57 15.32 -9.77
N LEU A 253 -5.47 15.65 -10.48
CA LEU A 253 -4.14 15.92 -9.92
C LEU A 253 -4.18 16.97 -8.79
N PHE A 254 -5.27 17.71 -8.67
CA PHE A 254 -5.55 18.70 -7.63
C PHE A 254 -6.08 18.12 -6.31
N GLN A 255 -6.42 16.82 -6.20
CA GLN A 255 -6.81 16.22 -4.91
C GLN A 255 -5.63 15.90 -3.99
N PHE A 256 -4.40 15.87 -4.51
CA PHE A 256 -3.20 15.76 -3.69
C PHE A 256 -2.76 17.16 -3.25
N ASN A 257 -3.44 17.73 -2.26
CA ASN A 257 -2.93 18.92 -1.57
C ASN A 257 -1.58 18.58 -0.94
N PHE A 258 -0.52 19.08 -1.57
CA PHE A 258 0.85 19.02 -1.11
C PHE A 258 0.97 19.75 0.24
N ILE A 259 1.36 19.01 1.29
CA ILE A 259 1.87 19.55 2.55
C ILE A 259 3.30 19.06 2.70
#